data_AF-A0A512AGY6-F1
#
_entry.id   AF-A0A512AGY6-F1
#
_cell.length_a   1.000
_cell.length_b   1.000
_cell.length_c   1.000
_cell.angle_alpha   90.00
_cell.angle_beta   90.00
_cell.angle_gamma   90.00
#
_symmetry.space_group_name_H-M   'P 1'
#
loop_
_entity.id
_entity.type
_entity.pdbx_description
1 polymer ?
#
loop_
_entity_poly.entity_id
_entity_poly.type
_entity_poly.pdbx_seq_one_letter_code
_entity_poly.pdbx_strand_id
1 'polypeptide(L)'
;MTDTTGWYQSLNLPSWNPPPPAFGLIWMVVFTLIAAAGVTAWRAAPDSRSADTLIGLFALNGALNVSWTVLFFQLRHPDWAMIELAVLWVSIVVLIIACVRFSRSAAALLLPYLAWVSIAGALNWQVIQLNGPF
;
A
#
# COMPACT_ATOMS: atom_id res chain seq x y z
N MET A 1 5.49 -27.33 -4.11
CA MET A 1 4.18 -26.69 -4.31
C MET A 1 3.83 -26.05 -2.99
N THR A 2 3.89 -24.73 -2.92
CA THR A 2 3.92 -23.98 -1.66
C THR A 2 2.55 -24.04 -0.97
N ASP A 3 2.51 -24.65 0.21
CA ASP A 3 1.37 -24.85 1.12
C ASP A 3 0.79 -23.54 1.70
N THR A 4 0.53 -22.56 0.84
CA THR A 4 -0.19 -21.33 1.23
C THR A 4 -1.72 -21.52 1.14
N THR A 5 -2.19 -22.49 0.35
CA THR A 5 -3.62 -22.69 0.09
C THR A 5 -4.37 -23.25 1.30
N GLY A 6 -3.75 -24.14 2.08
CA GLY A 6 -4.43 -24.83 3.20
C GLY A 6 -4.81 -23.92 4.37
N TRP A 7 -3.91 -23.02 4.77
CA TRP A 7 -4.15 -22.08 5.88
C TRP A 7 -5.04 -20.90 5.46
N TYR A 8 -4.89 -20.39 4.23
CA TYR A 8 -5.74 -19.31 3.72
C TYR A 8 -7.18 -19.77 3.47
N GLN A 9 -7.39 -21.03 3.08
CA GLN A 9 -8.73 -21.62 2.92
C GLN A 9 -9.40 -21.98 4.26
N SER A 10 -8.63 -22.20 5.34
CA SER A 10 -9.19 -22.49 6.66
C SER A 10 -9.61 -21.24 7.45
N LEU A 11 -9.19 -20.06 7.00
CA LEU A 11 -9.58 -18.78 7.61
C LEU A 11 -10.97 -18.37 7.13
N ASN A 12 -11.80 -17.88 8.04
CA ASN A 12 -13.06 -17.22 7.67
C ASN A 12 -12.74 -15.95 6.88
N LEU A 13 -12.82 -16.06 5.55
CA LEU A 13 -12.66 -14.95 4.63
C LEU A 13 -14.02 -14.27 4.43
N PRO A 14 -14.07 -12.93 4.42
CA PRO A 14 -15.28 -12.21 4.07
C PRO A 14 -15.71 -12.52 2.64
N SER A 15 -17.02 -12.55 2.38
CA SER A 15 -17.61 -12.85 1.06
C SER A 15 -17.19 -11.88 -0.05
N TRP A 16 -16.55 -10.76 0.30
CA TRP A 16 -15.99 -9.77 -0.61
C TRP A 16 -14.49 -9.91 -0.87
N ASN A 17 -13.84 -10.98 -0.41
CA ASN A 17 -12.42 -11.18 -0.66
C ASN A 17 -12.15 -11.26 -2.18
N PRO A 18 -11.35 -10.35 -2.77
CA PRO A 18 -10.98 -10.43 -4.17
C PRO A 18 -10.25 -11.74 -4.45
N PRO A 19 -10.42 -12.36 -5.62
CA PRO A 19 -9.66 -13.55 -5.98
C PRO A 19 -8.14 -13.24 -5.91
N PRO A 20 -7.29 -14.22 -5.52
CA PRO A 20 -5.84 -14.03 -5.42
C PRO A 20 -5.16 -13.31 -6.61
N PRO A 21 -5.52 -13.59 -7.89
CA PRO A 21 -4.95 -12.85 -9.02
C PRO A 21 -5.33 -11.37 -9.06
N ALA A 22 -6.46 -10.96 -8.49
CA ALA A 22 -6.86 -9.56 -8.44
C ALA A 22 -5.90 -8.73 -7.56
N PHE A 23 -5.40 -9.30 -6.45
CA PHE A 23 -4.39 -8.63 -5.62
C PHE A 23 -3.12 -8.32 -6.42
N GLY A 24 -2.62 -9.30 -7.20
CA GLY A 24 -1.44 -9.10 -8.04
C GLY A 24 -1.66 -8.04 -9.12
N LEU A 25 -2.82 -8.06 -9.79
CA LEU A 25 -3.16 -7.08 -10.82
C LEU A 25 -3.22 -5.66 -10.24
N ILE A 26 -3.84 -5.51 -9.07
CA ILE A 26 -4.03 -4.20 -8.45
C ILE A 26 -2.70 -3.64 -7.94
N TRP A 27 -1.82 -4.48 -7.37
CA TRP A 27 -0.45 -4.07 -7.05
C TRP A 27 0.31 -3.60 -8.28
N MET A 28 0.16 -4.29 -9.42
CA MET A 28 0.77 -3.85 -10.68
C MET A 28 0.28 -2.45 -11.10
N VAL A 29 -1.04 -2.22 -11.04
CA VAL A 29 -1.63 -0.91 -11.36
C VAL A 29 -1.14 0.16 -10.39
N VAL A 30 -1.13 -0.15 -9.09
CA VAL A 30 -0.66 0.74 -8.03
C VAL A 30 0.81 1.12 -8.22
N PHE A 31 1.71 0.16 -8.46
CA PHE A 31 3.12 0.45 -8.70
C PHE A 31 3.32 1.29 -9.96
N THR A 32 2.53 1.04 -11.00
CA THR A 32 2.53 1.86 -12.21
C THR A 32 2.09 3.30 -11.91
N LEU A 33 1.04 3.48 -11.11
CA LEU A 33 0.55 4.79 -10.68
C LEU A 33 1.55 5.54 -9.80
N ILE A 34 2.21 4.83 -8.87
CA ILE A 34 3.28 5.37 -8.02
C ILE A 34 4.45 5.86 -8.89
N ALA A 35 4.90 5.04 -9.85
CA ALA A 35 5.97 5.42 -10.77
C ALA A 35 5.57 6.64 -11.63
N ALA A 36 4.35 6.66 -12.16
CA ALA A 36 3.83 7.79 -12.92
C ALA A 36 3.70 9.06 -12.06
N ALA A 37 3.23 8.95 -10.83
CA ALA A 37 3.14 10.04 -9.87
C ALA A 37 4.54 10.60 -9.54
N GLY A 38 5.53 9.73 -9.34
CA GLY A 38 6.92 10.11 -9.09
C GLY A 38 7.52 10.89 -10.25
N VAL A 39 7.36 10.42 -11.50
CA VAL A 39 7.83 11.14 -12.69
C VAL A 39 7.10 12.48 -12.85
N THR A 40 5.79 12.52 -12.58
CA THR A 40 4.98 13.74 -12.71
C THR A 40 5.36 14.78 -11.64
N ALA A 41 5.58 14.34 -10.40
CA ALA A 41 6.01 15.21 -9.31
C ALA A 41 7.45 15.69 -9.52
N TRP A 42 8.34 14.83 -10.01
CA TRP A 42 9.71 15.19 -10.36
C TRP A 42 9.78 16.25 -11.45
N ARG A 43 8.97 16.11 -12.51
CA ARG A 43 8.86 17.12 -13.58
C ARG A 43 8.23 18.44 -13.13
N ALA A 44 7.36 18.40 -12.12
CA ALA A 44 6.69 19.56 -11.57
C ALA A 44 7.48 20.25 -10.44
N ALA A 45 8.59 19.65 -9.97
CA ALA A 45 9.39 20.21 -8.91
C ALA A 45 10.14 21.46 -9.41
N PRO A 46 9.96 22.63 -8.75
CA PRO A 46 10.62 23.87 -9.16
C PRO A 46 12.12 23.89 -8.81
N ASP A 47 12.55 23.09 -7.83
CA ASP A 47 13.92 23.05 -7.31
C ASP A 47 14.40 21.62 -7.10
N SER A 48 15.71 21.38 -7.28
CA SER A 48 16.35 20.08 -7.05
C SER A 48 16.15 19.55 -5.62
N ARG A 49 16.05 20.45 -4.63
CA ARG A 49 15.81 20.08 -3.22
C ARG A 49 14.41 19.51 -2.98
N SER A 50 13.41 20.06 -3.68
CA SER A 50 12.03 19.56 -3.62
C SER A 50 11.92 18.20 -4.31
N ALA A 51 12.64 18.03 -5.43
CA ALA A 51 12.76 16.75 -6.12
C ALA A 51 13.41 15.66 -5.24
N ASP A 52 14.51 15.96 -4.55
CA ASP A 52 15.16 15.01 -3.63
C ASP A 52 14.25 14.62 -2.46
N THR A 53 13.52 15.58 -1.90
CA THR A 53 12.57 15.31 -0.81
C THR A 53 11.45 14.37 -1.27
N LEU A 54 10.92 14.60 -2.47
CA LEU A 54 9.93 13.72 -3.09
C LEU A 54 10.48 12.31 -3.30
N ILE A 55 11.67 12.18 -3.88
CA ILE A 55 12.31 10.88 -4.10
C ILE A 55 12.53 10.16 -2.76
N GLY A 56 12.97 10.86 -1.71
CA GLY A 56 13.10 10.31 -0.37
C GLY A 56 11.78 9.79 0.20
N LEU A 57 10.67 10.52 0.03
CA LEU A 57 9.35 10.08 0.45
C LEU A 57 8.85 8.86 -0.35
N PHE A 58 9.10 8.82 -1.67
CA PHE A 58 8.78 7.65 -2.50
C PHE A 58 9.60 6.43 -2.08
N ALA A 59 10.90 6.61 -1.81
CA ALA A 59 11.77 5.54 -1.33
C ALA A 59 11.33 5.02 0.04
N LEU A 60 10.97 5.91 0.97
CA LEU A 60 10.41 5.55 2.26
C LEU A 60 9.09 4.77 2.09
N ASN A 61 8.20 5.22 1.21
CA ASN A 61 6.94 4.52 0.93
C ASN A 61 7.17 3.10 0.39
N GLY A 62 8.12 2.96 -0.52
CA GLY A 62 8.54 1.65 -1.04
C GLY A 62 9.13 0.74 0.03
N ALA A 63 9.97 1.28 0.92
CA ALA A 63 10.53 0.52 2.03
C ALA A 63 9.44 0.03 3.00
N LEU A 64 8.51 0.90 3.41
CA LEU A 64 7.36 0.51 4.23
C LEU A 64 6.48 -0.54 3.54
N ASN A 65 6.32 -0.45 2.22
CA ASN A 65 5.55 -1.41 1.45
C ASN A 65 6.16 -2.82 1.49
N VAL A 66 7.48 -2.89 1.37
CA VAL A 66 8.23 -4.15 1.48
C VAL A 66 8.14 -4.70 2.89
N SER A 67 8.34 -3.87 3.92
CA SER A 67 8.24 -4.29 5.32
C SER A 67 6.85 -4.84 5.65
N TRP A 68 5.78 -4.19 5.17
CA TRP A 68 4.41 -4.68 5.31
C TRP A 68 4.21 -6.06 4.67
N THR A 69 4.72 -6.26 3.45
CA THR A 69 4.62 -7.54 2.75
C THR A 69 5.34 -8.64 3.52
N VAL A 70 6.52 -8.36 4.09
CA VAL A 70 7.28 -9.30 4.93
C VAL A 70 6.51 -9.62 6.21
N LEU A 71 5.92 -8.64 6.88
CA LEU A 71 5.15 -8.87 8.11
C LEU A 71 3.90 -9.71 7.87
N PHE A 72 3.17 -9.41 6.79
CA PHE A 72 1.94 -10.13 6.48
C PHE A 72 2.22 -11.58 6.01
N PHE A 73 3.16 -11.77 5.08
CA PHE A 73 3.43 -13.08 4.48
C PHE A 73 4.45 -13.94 5.24
N GLN A 74 5.50 -13.35 5.82
CA GLN A 74 6.50 -14.14 6.57
C GLN A 74 6.13 -14.30 8.04
N LEU A 75 5.71 -13.22 8.70
CA LEU A 75 5.51 -13.24 10.15
C LEU A 75 4.11 -13.72 10.56
N ARG A 76 3.15 -13.83 9.64
CA ARG A 76 1.76 -14.31 9.91
C ARG A 76 1.09 -13.63 11.11
N HIS A 77 1.51 -12.41 11.43
CA HIS A 77 0.95 -11.60 12.52
C HIS A 77 0.10 -10.47 11.92
N PRO A 78 -1.20 -10.72 11.67
CA PRO A 78 -2.08 -9.74 11.05
C PRO A 78 -2.21 -8.45 11.89
N ASP A 79 -2.07 -8.54 13.22
CA ASP A 79 -2.11 -7.38 14.14
C ASP A 79 -0.99 -6.38 13.87
N TRP A 80 0.25 -6.86 13.77
CA TRP A 80 1.40 -6.01 13.44
C TRP A 80 1.35 -5.50 12.00
N ALA A 81 0.92 -6.35 11.07
CA ALA A 81 0.72 -5.95 9.69
C ALA A 81 -0.34 -4.85 9.55
N MET A 82 -1.31 -4.77 10.45
CA MET A 82 -2.31 -3.70 10.44
C MET A 82 -1.72 -2.36 10.91
N ILE A 83 -0.93 -2.37 11.98
CA ILE A 83 -0.22 -1.16 12.45
C ILE A 83 0.70 -0.66 11.34
N GLU A 84 1.47 -1.55 10.73
CA GLU A 84 2.40 -1.18 9.66
C GLU A 84 1.67 -0.67 8.41
N LEU A 85 0.52 -1.27 8.07
CA LEU A 85 -0.35 -0.79 7.00
C LEU A 85 -0.88 0.60 7.28
N ALA A 86 -1.22 0.92 8.54
CA ALA A 86 -1.63 2.25 8.93
C ALA A 86 -0.49 3.26 8.77
N VAL A 87 0.75 2.88 9.13
CA VAL A 87 1.93 3.74 8.91
C VAL A 87 2.21 3.94 7.41
N LEU A 88 2.07 2.89 6.60
CA LEU A 88 2.14 2.99 5.14
C LEU A 88 1.07 3.94 4.61
N TRP A 89 -0.17 3.80 5.08
CA TRP A 89 -1.30 4.65 4.69
C TRP A 89 -1.03 6.12 5.02
N VAL A 90 -0.56 6.43 6.23
CA VAL A 90 -0.15 7.79 6.61
C VAL A 90 0.98 8.29 5.72
N SER A 91 1.96 7.46 5.40
CA SER A 91 3.06 7.81 4.49
C SER A 91 2.55 8.17 3.09
N ILE A 92 1.52 7.48 2.58
CA ILE A 92 0.88 7.79 1.30
C ILE A 92 0.16 9.13 1.37
N VAL A 93 -0.57 9.40 2.46
CA VAL A 93 -1.25 10.69 2.65
C VAL A 93 -0.24 11.84 2.68
N VAL A 94 0.87 11.68 3.39
CA VAL A 94 1.96 12.68 3.41
C VAL A 94 2.53 12.88 2.00
N LEU A 95 2.73 11.81 1.23
CA LEU A 95 3.16 11.87 -0.16
C LEU A 95 2.15 12.62 -1.04
N ILE A 96 0.85 12.37 -0.87
CA ILE A 96 -0.23 13.05 -1.59
C ILE A 96 -0.23 14.54 -1.26
N ILE A 97 -0.12 14.91 0.02
CA ILE A 97 -0.11 16.32 0.45
C ILE A 97 1.12 17.04 -0.12
N ALA A 98 2.29 16.40 -0.08
CA ALA A 98 3.51 16.93 -0.69
C ALA A 98 3.34 17.10 -2.21
N CYS A 99 2.84 16.07 -2.90
CA CYS A 99 2.56 16.11 -4.33
C CYS A 99 1.52 17.17 -4.69
N VAL A 100 0.43 17.34 -3.93
CA VAL A 100 -0.61 18.38 -4.15
C VAL A 100 0.01 19.77 -4.19
N ARG A 101 1.04 20.02 -3.37
CA ARG A 101 1.72 21.32 -3.30
C ARG A 101 2.46 21.67 -4.59
N PHE A 102 2.91 20.66 -5.35
CA PHE A 102 3.67 20.83 -6.60
C PHE A 102 2.83 20.56 -7.85
N SER A 103 2.06 19.47 -7.87
CA SER A 103 1.23 19.03 -8.99
C SER A 103 -0.02 18.27 -8.52
N ARG A 104 -1.19 18.87 -8.77
CA ARG A 104 -2.49 18.22 -8.52
C ARG A 104 -2.65 16.92 -9.32
N SER A 105 -2.02 16.81 -10.48
CA SER A 105 -2.03 15.62 -11.32
C SER A 105 -1.32 14.45 -10.65
N ALA A 106 -0.16 14.69 -10.04
CA ALA A 106 0.60 13.67 -9.30
C ALA A 106 -0.19 13.16 -8.08
N ALA A 107 -0.88 14.06 -7.38
CA ALA A 107 -1.76 13.68 -6.27
C ALA A 107 -2.96 12.84 -6.72
N ALA A 108 -3.58 13.17 -7.86
CA ALA A 108 -4.70 12.40 -8.40
C ALA A 108 -4.31 10.96 -8.76
N LEU A 109 -3.08 10.74 -9.23
CA LEU A 109 -2.54 9.40 -9.51
C LEU A 109 -2.37 8.54 -8.25
N LEU A 110 -2.20 9.16 -7.07
CA LEU A 110 -2.03 8.48 -5.79
C LEU A 110 -3.37 8.20 -5.07
N LEU A 111 -4.48 8.82 -5.47
CA LEU A 111 -5.80 8.56 -4.89
C LEU A 111 -6.26 7.09 -5.04
N PRO A 112 -6.12 6.44 -6.22
CA PRO A 112 -6.47 5.02 -6.36
C PRO A 112 -5.60 4.13 -5.47
N TYR A 113 -4.33 4.50 -5.26
CA TYR A 113 -3.44 3.78 -4.35
C TYR A 113 -3.91 3.88 -2.90
N LEU A 114 -4.28 5.07 -2.43
CA LEU A 114 -4.84 5.26 -1.10
C LEU A 114 -6.13 4.45 -0.89
N ALA A 115 -7.01 4.44 -1.89
CA ALA A 115 -8.25 3.64 -1.86
C ALA A 115 -7.94 2.15 -1.74
N TRP A 116 -6.97 1.64 -2.52
CA TRP A 116 -6.56 0.25 -2.47
C TRP A 116 -5.98 -0.15 -1.11
N VAL A 117 -5.07 0.65 -0.54
CA VAL A 117 -4.49 0.37 0.78
C VAL A 117 -5.57 0.41 1.87
N SER A 118 -6.57 1.28 1.73
CA SER A 118 -7.73 1.31 2.64
C SER A 118 -8.55 0.02 2.56
N ILE A 119 -8.78 -0.50 1.35
CA ILE A 119 -9.48 -1.80 1.15
C ILE A 119 -8.65 -2.94 1.74
N ALA A 120 -7.35 -2.98 1.48
CA ALA A 120 -6.45 -4.00 2.03
C ALA A 120 -6.42 -3.96 3.57
N GLY A 121 -6.42 -2.76 4.16
CA GLY A 121 -6.50 -2.57 5.62
C GLY A 121 -7.84 -3.03 6.20
N ALA A 122 -8.96 -2.69 5.55
CA ALA A 122 -10.28 -3.15 5.96
C ALA A 122 -10.40 -4.68 5.88
N LEU A 123 -9.79 -5.29 4.86
CA LEU A 123 -9.77 -6.74 4.68
C LEU A 123 -8.93 -7.42 5.77
N ASN A 124 -7.75 -6.87 6.08
CA ASN A 124 -6.92 -7.35 7.19
C ASN A 124 -7.65 -7.23 8.54
N TRP A 125 -8.30 -6.09 8.80
CA TRP A 125 -9.12 -5.88 10.00
C TRP A 125 -10.28 -6.89 10.11
N GLN A 126 -10.97 -7.17 9.01
CA GLN A 126 -12.01 -8.19 9.01
C GLN A 126 -11.45 -9.59 9.26
N VAL A 127 -10.27 -9.92 8.73
CA VAL A 127 -9.61 -11.21 9.00
C VAL A 127 -9.28 -11.35 10.49
N ILE A 128 -8.78 -10.29 11.14
CA ILE A 128 -8.52 -10.25 12.60
C ILE A 128 -9.83 -10.42 13.38
N GLN A 129 -10.88 -9.68 13.01
CA GLN A 129 -12.20 -9.78 13.65
C GLN A 129 -12.83 -11.18 13.52
N LEU A 130 -12.67 -11.84 12.37
CA LEU A 130 -13.28 -13.12 12.07
C LEU A 130 -12.50 -14.34 12.61
N ASN A 131 -11.19 -14.23 12.80
CA ASN A 131 -10.36 -15.34 13.29
C ASN A 131 -9.82 -15.13 14.72
N GLY A 132 -10.04 -13.95 15.30
CA GLY A 132 -9.56 -13.59 16.63
C GLY A 132 -8.09 -13.15 16.63
N PRO A 133 -7.64 -12.45 17.69
CA PRO A 133 -6.23 -12.09 17.85
C PRO A 133 -5.37 -13.37 17.94
N PHE A 134 -4.30 -13.43 17.16
CA PHE A 134 -3.33 -14.53 17.19
C PHE A 134 -2.31 -14.34 18.31
#